data_AF-A0A4U6UWN1-F1
#
_entry.id   AF-A0A4U6UWN1-F1
#
_cell.length_a   1.000
_cell.length_b   1.000
_cell.length_c   1.000
_cell.angle_alpha   90.00
_cell.angle_beta   90.00
_cell.angle_gamma   90.00
#
_symmetry.space_group_name_H-M   'P 1'
#
loop_
_entity.id
_entity.type
_entity.pdbx_description
1 polymer ?
#
loop_
_entity_poly.entity_id
_entity_poly.type
_entity_poly.pdbx_seq_one_letter_code
_entity_poly.pdbx_strand_id
1 'polypeptide(L)'
;MIQPSKLDVQGNVKTCRVHDIVHDIAVTISRQENHVLLVDEQTRTAALTKESIRHVSCFGTRKWNGMDLSRVRSFTLFSEPARGPIAPLCLPQLKMLRVLDLKNARFKARQQDIEIIGLLLHLKYFHFHSESSVYTLPGSMGNLHGLQTLDIRKSNFASLPTEITKLQDLRSLRCSRIRRAYFDISAPKEFLRDVFSLINLCGGAPKEFKGFSSCWSDSSGIRVPRGMGSLRELQILEKVDIERTSRKAIKELGELTQLRKLVVRGRGDSNKKCKAFCGAAEKLSSLRSLNVGTKEPLEEAGVLDMLVSFTSPLPCLERLKLKGLLQQVPAWVGECVSLVKIDLKCCKLKELGALAQLPNLIQLRLLEDAYDAEKLVFCRDAFPKLRILSLHYYNCALREVTFEQSTSPNMETIDIKYCDLASGINGIENLPKLKEVYIQGGILAKQDMLKEEAGRHRNHPVLQIQG
;
A
#
# COMPACT_ATOMS: atom_id res chain seq x y z
N MET A 1 9.17 25.96 -7.59
CA MET A 1 9.37 25.53 -6.20
C MET A 1 8.44 24.38 -5.86
N ILE A 2 9.00 23.19 -5.58
CA ILE A 2 8.27 22.02 -5.06
C ILE A 2 8.37 22.11 -3.53
N GLN A 3 7.23 22.07 -2.84
CA GLN A 3 7.17 22.19 -1.38
C GLN A 3 6.67 20.89 -0.75
N PRO A 4 7.12 20.52 0.45
CA PRO A 4 6.51 19.44 1.22
C PRO A 4 5.03 19.73 1.49
N SER A 5 4.16 18.76 1.23
CA SER A 5 2.72 18.81 1.52
C SER A 5 2.35 17.96 2.73
N LYS A 6 3.04 16.84 2.94
CA LYS A 6 2.85 15.96 4.10
C LYS A 6 4.17 15.41 4.57
N LEU A 7 4.41 15.46 5.87
CA LEU A 7 5.56 14.83 6.52
C LEU A 7 5.10 13.55 7.24
N ASP A 8 6.03 12.62 7.51
CA ASP A 8 5.79 11.60 8.52
C ASP A 8 6.19 12.05 9.92
N VAL A 9 6.02 11.12 10.86
CA VAL A 9 6.29 11.30 12.28
C VAL A 9 7.76 11.59 12.59
N GLN A 10 8.68 11.32 11.65
CA GLN A 10 10.10 11.67 11.76
C GLN A 10 10.43 12.99 11.04
N GLY A 11 9.45 13.67 10.43
CA GLY A 11 9.67 14.88 9.63
C GLY A 11 10.11 14.61 8.19
N ASN A 12 10.11 13.36 7.73
CA ASN A 12 10.47 13.04 6.35
C ASN A 12 9.31 13.35 5.40
N VAL A 13 9.62 13.91 4.23
CA VAL A 13 8.61 14.26 3.22
C VAL A 13 7.92 13.01 2.66
N LYS A 14 6.60 12.94 2.76
CA LYS A 14 5.74 11.89 2.20
C LYS A 14 5.07 12.28 0.90
N THR A 15 4.59 13.52 0.83
CA THR A 15 4.01 14.08 -0.40
C THR A 15 4.56 15.48 -0.58
N CYS A 16 4.71 15.88 -1.84
CA CYS A 16 5.04 17.25 -2.21
C CYS A 16 3.87 17.85 -2.98
N ARG A 17 3.78 19.18 -2.98
CA ARG A 17 2.93 19.95 -3.87
C ARG A 17 3.79 20.92 -4.67
N VAL A 18 3.37 21.21 -5.89
CA VAL A 18 3.90 22.34 -6.64
C VAL A 18 3.17 23.57 -6.14
N HIS A 19 3.90 24.64 -5.81
CA HIS A 19 3.28 25.91 -5.41
C HIS A 19 2.42 26.47 -6.55
N ASP A 20 1.27 27.07 -6.25
CA ASP A 20 0.28 27.49 -7.25
C ASP A 20 0.88 28.43 -8.31
N ILE A 21 1.63 29.46 -7.90
CA ILE A 21 2.37 30.34 -8.83
C ILE A 21 3.32 29.56 -9.76
N VAL A 22 4.02 28.54 -9.25
CA VAL A 22 4.97 27.75 -10.03
C VAL A 22 4.21 26.83 -10.99
N HIS A 23 3.09 26.29 -10.54
CA HIS A 23 2.17 25.54 -11.37
C HIS A 23 1.64 26.41 -12.52
N ASP A 24 1.20 27.64 -12.24
CA ASP A 24 0.66 28.56 -13.24
C ASP A 24 1.73 29.02 -14.24
N ILE A 25 2.95 29.29 -13.76
CA ILE A 25 4.12 29.53 -14.63
C ILE A 25 4.39 28.30 -15.49
N ALA A 26 4.42 27.10 -14.90
CA ALA A 26 4.67 25.87 -15.64
C ALA A 26 3.60 25.59 -16.70
N VAL A 27 2.33 25.85 -16.40
CA VAL A 27 1.21 25.74 -17.35
C VAL A 27 1.35 26.79 -18.46
N THR A 28 1.71 28.03 -18.10
CA THR A 28 1.89 29.13 -19.06
C THR A 28 3.05 28.83 -20.02
N ILE A 29 4.22 28.45 -19.50
CA ILE A 29 5.38 28.05 -20.30
C ILE A 29 5.03 26.82 -21.16
N SER A 30 4.35 25.82 -20.60
CA SER A 30 3.95 24.62 -21.35
C SER A 30 3.01 24.92 -22.52
N ARG A 31 2.12 25.93 -22.38
CA ARG A 31 1.26 26.44 -23.45
C ARG A 31 2.05 27.24 -24.50
N GLN A 32 2.99 28.06 -24.07
CA GLN A 32 3.84 28.86 -24.97
C GLN A 32 4.80 27.98 -25.79
N GLU A 33 5.34 26.92 -25.19
CA GLU A 33 6.33 26.03 -25.82
C GLU A 33 5.69 24.83 -26.55
N ASN A 34 4.36 24.74 -26.57
CA ASN A 34 3.61 23.57 -27.09
C ASN A 34 4.09 22.24 -26.50
N HIS A 35 4.60 22.25 -25.27
CA HIS A 35 5.19 21.08 -24.63
C HIS A 35 4.15 20.15 -24.01
N VAL A 36 2.99 20.70 -23.63
CA VAL A 36 1.86 19.96 -23.08
C VAL A 36 0.64 20.18 -23.95
N LEU A 37 0.15 19.10 -24.56
CA LEU A 37 -1.17 19.11 -25.19
C LEU A 37 -2.22 18.72 -24.14
N LEU A 38 -3.09 19.65 -23.79
CA LEU A 38 -4.33 19.40 -23.05
C LEU A 38 -5.45 19.18 -24.07
N VAL A 39 -5.98 17.97 -24.12
CA VAL A 39 -7.14 17.64 -24.96
C VAL A 39 -8.37 17.57 -24.07
N ASP A 40 -9.33 18.46 -24.30
CA ASP A 40 -10.68 18.41 -23.72
C ASP A 40 -11.73 18.14 -24.81
N GLU A 41 -13.00 17.94 -24.41
CA GLU A 41 -14.09 17.68 -25.36
C GLU A 41 -14.42 18.86 -26.28
N GLN A 42 -13.96 20.08 -25.98
CA GLN A 42 -14.31 21.31 -26.69
C GLN A 42 -13.18 21.83 -27.60
N THR A 43 -11.96 21.27 -27.50
CA THR A 43 -10.81 21.77 -28.26
C THR A 43 -10.93 21.40 -29.74
N ARG A 44 -11.05 22.41 -30.62
CA ARG A 44 -10.97 22.26 -32.08
C ARG A 44 -9.52 22.05 -32.50
N THR A 45 -9.25 20.93 -33.15
CA THR A 45 -7.94 20.40 -33.57
C THR A 45 -7.30 21.13 -34.76
N ALA A 46 -7.55 22.43 -34.95
CA ALA A 46 -7.21 23.12 -36.19
C ALA A 46 -5.85 23.87 -36.22
N ALA A 47 -5.08 23.93 -35.12
CA ALA A 47 -3.85 24.76 -35.12
C ALA A 47 -2.73 24.29 -34.17
N LEU A 48 -2.49 22.98 -34.03
CA LEU A 48 -1.32 22.49 -33.28
C LEU A 48 -0.20 22.15 -34.26
N THR A 49 0.78 23.05 -34.36
CA THR A 49 2.00 22.88 -35.14
C THR A 49 2.68 21.55 -34.80
N LYS A 50 2.92 20.75 -35.84
CA LYS A 50 3.17 19.31 -35.84
C LYS A 50 4.44 18.80 -35.12
N GLU A 51 5.28 19.62 -34.49
CA GLU A 51 6.70 19.21 -34.32
C GLU A 51 7.28 19.14 -32.90
N SER A 52 6.64 19.65 -31.84
CA SER A 52 7.30 19.81 -30.51
C SER A 52 6.67 19.11 -29.30
N ILE A 53 5.53 18.42 -29.44
CA ILE A 53 4.81 17.88 -28.28
C ILE A 53 5.57 16.69 -27.67
N ARG A 54 6.06 16.87 -26.44
CA ARG A 54 6.79 15.84 -25.66
C ARG A 54 5.97 15.28 -24.51
N HIS A 55 4.99 16.04 -24.03
CA HIS A 55 4.11 15.64 -22.94
C HIS A 55 2.66 15.79 -23.37
N VAL A 56 1.87 14.75 -23.14
CA VAL A 56 0.46 14.71 -23.52
C VAL A 56 -0.34 14.38 -22.28
N SER A 57 -1.31 15.23 -21.95
CA SER A 57 -2.24 15.02 -20.85
C SER A 57 -3.66 15.17 -21.38
N CYS A 58 -4.49 14.16 -21.13
CA CYS A 58 -5.81 14.10 -21.76
C CYS A 58 -6.91 13.93 -20.75
N PHE A 59 -8.03 14.58 -21.06
CA PHE A 59 -9.28 14.44 -20.35
C PHE A 59 -10.36 13.88 -21.29
N GLY A 60 -10.86 12.69 -21.01
CA GLY A 60 -11.95 12.04 -21.77
C GLY A 60 -11.52 11.06 -22.86
N THR A 61 -12.47 10.58 -23.67
CA THR A 61 -12.26 9.56 -24.72
C THR A 61 -12.35 10.15 -26.12
N ARG A 62 -11.22 10.58 -26.69
CA ARG A 62 -11.12 10.93 -28.12
C ARG A 62 -10.34 9.88 -28.91
N LYS A 63 -10.69 9.75 -30.20
CA LYS A 63 -9.89 9.01 -31.19
C LYS A 63 -8.74 9.89 -31.65
N TRP A 64 -7.53 9.35 -31.61
CA TRP A 64 -6.26 10.04 -31.90
C TRP A 64 -5.92 10.11 -33.39
N ASN A 65 -6.93 10.09 -34.25
CA ASN A 65 -6.72 9.94 -35.69
C ASN A 65 -6.02 11.19 -36.25
N GLY A 66 -4.86 10.99 -36.89
CA GLY A 66 -4.14 12.03 -37.62
C GLY A 66 -3.07 12.82 -36.85
N MET A 67 -2.80 12.49 -35.59
CA MET A 67 -1.69 13.11 -34.82
C MET A 67 -0.42 12.24 -34.86
N ASP A 68 0.75 12.85 -35.10
CA ASP A 68 2.04 12.19 -34.92
C ASP A 68 2.46 12.26 -33.44
N LEU A 69 2.45 11.11 -32.76
CA LEU A 69 2.85 11.00 -31.36
C LEU A 69 4.23 10.36 -31.18
N SER A 70 5.02 10.22 -32.25
CA SER A 70 6.33 9.55 -32.24
C SER A 70 7.34 10.16 -31.27
N ARG A 71 7.26 11.48 -31.04
CA ARG A 71 8.17 12.26 -30.19
C ARG A 71 7.72 12.35 -28.72
N VAL A 72 6.52 11.85 -28.39
CA VAL A 72 5.95 11.94 -27.05
C VAL A 72 6.76 11.09 -26.08
N ARG A 73 7.15 11.70 -24.95
CA ARG A 73 7.95 11.10 -23.88
C ARG A 73 7.13 10.86 -22.61
N SER A 74 6.02 11.55 -22.43
CA SER A 74 5.13 11.38 -21.30
C SER A 74 3.68 11.41 -21.77
N PHE A 75 2.91 10.43 -21.33
CA PHE A 75 1.49 10.33 -21.60
C PHE A 75 0.74 10.09 -20.29
N THR A 76 -0.21 10.96 -19.98
CA THR A 76 -1.06 10.85 -18.80
C THR A 76 -2.52 10.97 -19.19
N LEU A 77 -3.31 9.96 -18.80
CA LEU A 77 -4.74 9.93 -19.07
C LEU A 77 -5.52 10.20 -17.78
N PHE A 78 -6.38 11.20 -17.83
CA PHE A 78 -7.42 11.48 -16.84
C PHE A 78 -8.74 11.18 -17.53
N SER A 79 -9.59 10.33 -16.96
CA SER A 79 -10.92 10.14 -17.55
C SER A 79 -11.98 10.05 -16.47
N GLU A 80 -13.09 10.73 -16.74
CA GLU A 80 -14.40 10.38 -16.20
C GLU A 80 -14.76 8.93 -16.59
N PRO A 81 -15.70 8.27 -15.90
CA PRO A 81 -16.10 6.90 -16.21
C PRO A 81 -16.65 6.81 -17.65
N ALA A 82 -15.80 6.44 -18.59
CA ALA A 82 -16.20 6.26 -19.97
C ALA A 82 -16.87 4.90 -20.14
N ARG A 83 -18.12 4.90 -20.62
CA ARG A 83 -18.82 3.69 -21.06
C ARG A 83 -18.29 3.25 -22.43
N GLY A 84 -17.03 2.83 -22.52
CA GLY A 84 -16.44 2.35 -23.78
C GLY A 84 -15.09 1.64 -23.62
N PRO A 85 -14.73 0.72 -24.55
CA PRO A 85 -13.38 0.18 -24.62
C PRO A 85 -12.36 1.29 -24.90
N ILE A 86 -11.12 1.13 -24.46
CA ILE A 86 -10.02 1.97 -24.93
C ILE A 86 -10.05 1.95 -26.46
N ALA A 87 -10.26 3.10 -27.10
CA ALA A 87 -9.79 3.27 -28.48
C ALA A 87 -8.28 3.01 -28.38
N PRO A 88 -7.73 1.95 -29.00
CA PRO A 88 -6.37 1.49 -28.77
C PRO A 88 -5.50 2.72 -28.78
N LEU A 89 -5.02 3.08 -27.59
CA LEU A 89 -4.13 4.21 -27.42
C LEU A 89 -3.12 4.03 -28.55
N CYS A 90 -2.79 5.06 -29.33
CA CYS A 90 -1.83 4.94 -30.41
C CYS A 90 -0.40 4.66 -29.88
N LEU A 91 -0.26 3.88 -28.80
CA LEU A 91 0.93 3.37 -28.14
C LEU A 91 1.94 2.79 -29.13
N PRO A 92 1.56 2.04 -30.20
CA PRO A 92 2.57 1.61 -31.17
C PRO A 92 3.34 2.77 -31.81
N GLN A 93 2.75 3.97 -31.86
CA GLN A 93 3.41 5.18 -32.35
C GLN A 93 4.26 5.86 -31.27
N LEU A 94 3.98 5.66 -29.98
CA LEU A 94 4.67 6.30 -28.85
C LEU A 94 6.07 5.71 -28.56
N LYS A 95 6.90 5.53 -29.59
CA LYS A 95 8.19 4.84 -29.49
C LYS A 95 9.15 5.49 -28.48
N MET A 96 9.08 6.82 -28.31
CA MET A 96 9.93 7.58 -27.39
C MET A 96 9.37 7.70 -25.96
N LEU A 97 8.29 7.00 -25.64
CA LEU A 97 7.61 7.13 -24.36
C LEU A 97 8.49 6.66 -23.20
N ARG A 98 8.60 7.51 -22.19
CA ARG A 98 9.32 7.26 -20.93
C ARG A 98 8.37 7.13 -19.74
N VAL A 99 7.24 7.82 -19.78
CA VAL A 99 6.25 7.83 -18.70
C VAL A 99 4.87 7.53 -19.28
N LEU A 100 4.24 6.46 -18.80
CA LEU A 100 2.85 6.15 -19.05
C LEU A 100 2.11 6.09 -17.72
N ASP A 101 1.27 7.10 -17.44
CA ASP A 101 0.47 7.17 -16.22
C ASP A 101 -1.03 7.10 -16.53
N LEU A 102 -1.64 6.01 -16.05
CA LEU A 102 -3.07 5.71 -16.24
C LEU A 102 -3.84 5.69 -14.91
N LYS A 103 -3.31 6.31 -13.85
CA LYS A 103 -3.83 6.17 -12.47
C LYS A 103 -5.26 6.64 -12.28
N ASN A 104 -5.61 7.71 -12.97
CA ASN A 104 -6.93 8.35 -12.86
C ASN A 104 -7.78 8.09 -14.11
N ALA A 105 -7.40 7.08 -14.90
CA ALA A 105 -8.15 6.71 -16.09
C ALA A 105 -9.10 5.56 -15.75
N ARG A 106 -10.38 5.75 -16.05
CA ARG A 106 -11.44 4.74 -15.92
C ARG A 106 -11.79 4.22 -17.31
N PHE A 107 -11.21 3.08 -17.66
CA PHE A 107 -11.36 2.48 -18.99
C PHE A 107 -11.44 0.95 -18.94
N LYS A 108 -12.06 0.38 -20.00
CA LYS A 108 -12.04 -1.05 -20.26
C LYS A 108 -10.91 -1.44 -21.25
N ALA A 109 -9.99 -2.29 -20.80
CA ALA A 109 -8.84 -2.85 -21.51
C ALA A 109 -9.03 -4.35 -21.74
N ARG A 110 -8.57 -4.85 -22.88
CA ARG A 110 -8.47 -6.27 -23.19
C ARG A 110 -7.03 -6.74 -23.01
N GLN A 111 -6.84 -8.05 -22.90
CA GLN A 111 -5.51 -8.65 -22.79
C GLN A 111 -4.61 -8.30 -24.00
N GLN A 112 -5.18 -8.18 -25.20
CA GLN A 112 -4.44 -7.77 -26.39
C GLN A 112 -3.91 -6.33 -26.31
N ASP A 113 -4.61 -5.44 -25.60
CA ASP A 113 -4.22 -4.03 -25.50
C ASP A 113 -2.95 -3.87 -24.64
N ILE A 114 -2.74 -4.75 -23.65
CA ILE A 114 -1.54 -4.70 -22.79
C ILE A 114 -0.31 -5.30 -23.45
N GLU A 115 -0.44 -6.24 -24.39
CA GLU A 115 0.71 -6.86 -25.09
C GLU A 115 1.60 -5.82 -25.79
N ILE A 116 0.99 -4.73 -26.27
CA ILE A 116 1.65 -3.61 -26.96
C ILE A 116 2.65 -2.88 -26.05
N ILE A 117 2.50 -2.96 -24.72
CA ILE A 117 3.37 -2.23 -23.78
C ILE A 117 4.84 -2.60 -23.93
N GLY A 118 5.13 -3.86 -24.26
CA GLY A 118 6.50 -4.35 -24.45
C GLY A 118 7.21 -3.76 -25.67
N LEU A 119 6.51 -2.99 -26.51
CA LEU A 119 7.09 -2.25 -27.63
C LEU A 119 7.63 -0.87 -27.23
N LEU A 120 7.30 -0.38 -26.02
CA LEU A 120 7.70 0.94 -25.53
C LEU A 120 9.08 0.89 -24.86
N LEU A 121 10.12 0.59 -25.63
CA LEU A 121 11.46 0.25 -25.11
C LEU A 121 12.13 1.34 -24.24
N HIS A 122 11.71 2.60 -24.37
CA HIS A 122 12.24 3.73 -23.60
C HIS A 122 11.49 4.00 -22.28
N LEU A 123 10.51 3.16 -21.94
CA LEU A 123 9.66 3.35 -20.78
C LEU A 123 10.46 3.22 -19.47
N LYS A 124 10.38 4.24 -18.62
CA LYS A 124 10.98 4.30 -17.28
C LYS A 124 9.95 4.18 -16.17
N TYR A 125 8.72 4.65 -16.42
CA TYR A 125 7.61 4.59 -15.49
C TYR A 125 6.38 4.04 -16.20
N PHE A 126 5.81 2.96 -15.64
CA PHE A 126 4.55 2.40 -16.10
C PHE A 126 3.59 2.28 -14.92
N HIS A 127 2.46 2.97 -15.00
CA HIS A 127 1.32 2.74 -14.14
C HIS A 127 0.16 2.13 -14.93
N PHE A 128 -0.41 1.06 -14.42
CA PHE A 128 -1.60 0.43 -14.97
C PHE A 128 -2.66 0.20 -13.90
N HIS A 129 -3.79 0.86 -14.07
CA HIS A 129 -5.03 0.60 -13.37
C HIS A 129 -6.15 0.54 -14.40
N SER A 130 -7.01 -0.48 -14.30
CA SER A 130 -8.13 -0.64 -15.21
C SER A 130 -9.25 -1.42 -14.52
N GLU A 131 -10.50 -1.06 -14.81
CA GLU A 131 -11.70 -1.74 -14.31
C GLU A 131 -11.97 -3.08 -15.03
N SER A 132 -10.96 -3.63 -15.70
CA SER A 132 -11.13 -4.67 -16.73
C SER A 132 -10.71 -6.06 -16.29
N SER A 133 -11.10 -7.05 -17.08
CA SER A 133 -10.70 -8.45 -16.99
C SER A 133 -9.30 -8.72 -17.57
N VAL A 134 -8.30 -7.86 -17.27
CA VAL A 134 -6.89 -8.14 -17.62
C VAL A 134 -6.21 -8.83 -16.44
N TYR A 135 -5.80 -10.08 -16.63
CA TYR A 135 -5.36 -10.96 -15.54
C TYR A 135 -3.89 -11.35 -15.62
N THR A 136 -3.27 -11.23 -16.79
CA THR A 136 -1.87 -11.61 -17.02
C THR A 136 -1.07 -10.42 -17.53
N LEU A 137 0.12 -10.24 -16.96
CA LEU A 137 1.10 -9.32 -17.53
C LEU A 137 1.80 -10.01 -18.71
N PRO A 138 2.08 -9.29 -19.80
CA PRO A 138 2.71 -9.87 -20.97
C PRO A 138 4.19 -10.17 -20.71
N GLY A 139 4.70 -11.26 -21.29
CA GLY A 139 6.12 -11.59 -21.22
C GLY A 139 7.01 -10.53 -21.89
N SER A 140 6.45 -9.79 -22.85
CA SER A 140 7.10 -8.66 -23.54
C SER A 140 7.53 -7.53 -22.59
N MET A 141 7.00 -7.49 -21.35
CA MET A 141 7.49 -6.61 -20.28
C MET A 141 9.00 -6.73 -20.08
N GLY A 142 9.59 -7.91 -20.30
CA GLY A 142 11.04 -8.12 -20.15
C GLY A 142 11.92 -7.33 -21.12
N ASN A 143 11.34 -6.73 -22.17
CA ASN A 143 12.06 -5.90 -23.13
C ASN A 143 12.28 -4.46 -22.62
N LEU A 144 11.58 -4.07 -21.54
CA LEU A 144 11.59 -2.71 -21.01
C LEU A 144 12.82 -2.49 -20.10
N HIS A 145 14.03 -2.75 -20.59
CA HIS A 145 15.25 -2.80 -19.78
C HIS A 145 15.53 -1.52 -18.95
N GLY A 146 15.07 -0.36 -19.43
CA GLY A 146 15.17 0.93 -18.73
C GLY A 146 14.04 1.23 -17.74
N LEU A 147 13.12 0.28 -17.50
CA LEU A 147 11.97 0.48 -16.61
C LEU A 147 12.44 0.55 -15.16
N GLN A 148 12.16 1.67 -14.51
CA GLN A 148 12.54 1.94 -13.13
C GLN A 148 11.39 1.76 -12.14
N THR A 149 10.15 2.01 -12.58
CA THR A 149 8.95 1.84 -11.76
C THR A 149 7.84 1.14 -12.52
N LEU A 150 7.36 0.03 -11.93
CA LEU A 150 6.15 -0.66 -12.33
C LEU A 150 5.13 -0.57 -11.20
N ASP A 151 4.05 0.17 -11.44
CA ASP A 151 2.93 0.31 -10.50
C ASP A 151 1.65 -0.29 -11.09
N ILE A 152 1.33 -1.49 -10.63
CA ILE A 152 0.15 -2.25 -11.02
C ILE A 152 -0.77 -2.48 -9.81
N ARG A 153 -0.73 -1.56 -8.84
CA ARG A 153 -1.62 -1.63 -7.68
C ARG A 153 -3.07 -1.48 -8.11
N LYS A 154 -3.93 -2.19 -7.40
CA LYS A 154 -5.37 -2.28 -7.69
C LYS A 154 -5.59 -2.77 -9.13
N SER A 155 -4.94 -3.87 -9.49
CA SER A 155 -5.17 -4.60 -10.75
C SER A 155 -5.72 -5.99 -10.47
N ASN A 156 -5.95 -6.80 -11.51
CA ASN A 156 -6.35 -8.21 -11.36
C ASN A 156 -5.17 -9.18 -11.55
N PHE A 157 -3.93 -8.69 -11.68
CA PHE A 157 -2.76 -9.53 -11.95
C PHE A 157 -2.42 -10.49 -10.82
N ALA A 158 -2.41 -11.78 -11.14
CA ALA A 158 -2.23 -12.83 -10.15
C ALA A 158 -0.77 -13.31 -10.00
N SER A 159 0.06 -13.08 -11.02
CA SER A 159 1.48 -13.43 -11.05
C SER A 159 2.26 -12.46 -11.92
N LEU A 160 3.53 -12.28 -11.60
CA LEU A 160 4.49 -11.63 -12.49
C LEU A 160 5.07 -12.65 -13.48
N PRO A 161 5.30 -12.26 -14.74
CA PRO A 161 5.96 -13.10 -15.74
C PRO A 161 7.44 -13.26 -15.38
N THR A 162 8.05 -14.38 -15.75
CA THR A 162 9.46 -14.67 -15.43
C THR A 162 10.39 -13.62 -16.04
N GLU A 163 10.00 -13.05 -17.17
CA GLU A 163 10.70 -12.03 -17.92
C GLU A 163 10.91 -10.73 -17.14
N ILE A 164 10.16 -10.47 -16.06
CA ILE A 164 10.36 -9.32 -15.17
C ILE A 164 11.77 -9.31 -14.55
N THR A 165 12.41 -10.47 -14.45
CA THR A 165 13.78 -10.65 -13.91
C THR A 165 14.87 -10.07 -14.82
N LYS A 166 14.52 -9.66 -16.06
CA LYS A 166 15.41 -8.98 -17.00
C LYS A 166 15.50 -7.47 -16.78
N LEU A 167 14.67 -6.90 -15.89
CA LEU A 167 14.56 -5.45 -15.68
C LEU A 167 15.57 -4.95 -14.65
N GLN A 168 16.84 -4.91 -15.01
CA GLN A 168 17.94 -4.62 -14.08
C GLN A 168 17.88 -3.22 -13.46
N ASP A 169 17.26 -2.25 -14.14
CA ASP A 169 17.07 -0.87 -13.65
C ASP A 169 15.83 -0.71 -12.73
N LEU A 170 15.08 -1.78 -12.48
CA LEU A 170 13.82 -1.73 -11.75
C LEU A 170 14.05 -1.44 -10.27
N ARG A 171 13.60 -0.27 -9.81
CA ARG A 171 13.73 0.20 -8.42
C ARG A 171 12.46 0.04 -7.60
N SER A 172 11.30 0.12 -8.24
CA SER A 172 10.01 0.07 -7.55
C SER A 172 9.02 -0.83 -8.27
N LEU A 173 8.67 -1.95 -7.63
CA LEU A 173 7.66 -2.89 -8.07
C LEU A 173 6.49 -2.89 -7.08
N ARG A 174 5.42 -2.19 -7.45
CA ARG A 174 4.24 -2.03 -6.61
C ARG A 174 3.08 -2.83 -7.17
N CYS A 175 2.72 -3.89 -6.47
CA CYS A 175 1.67 -4.80 -6.90
C CYS A 175 0.59 -4.88 -5.83
N SER A 176 -0.68 -4.86 -6.24
CA SER A 176 -1.76 -5.28 -5.37
C SER A 176 -2.98 -5.67 -6.16
N ARG A 177 -3.62 -6.77 -5.77
CA ARG A 177 -4.84 -7.22 -6.41
C ARG A 177 -6.06 -6.54 -5.81
N ILE A 178 -7.02 -6.15 -6.66
CA ILE A 178 -8.38 -5.81 -6.22
C ILE A 178 -9.07 -7.12 -5.86
N ARG A 179 -9.73 -7.16 -4.70
CA ARG A 179 -10.73 -8.19 -4.43
C ARG A 179 -12.01 -7.77 -5.13
N ARG A 180 -12.39 -8.47 -6.20
CA ARG A 180 -13.79 -8.48 -6.58
C ARG A 180 -14.48 -9.41 -5.59
N ALA A 181 -15.43 -8.86 -4.85
CA ALA A 181 -16.20 -9.60 -3.86
C ALA A 181 -16.87 -10.83 -4.51
N TYR A 182 -17.22 -11.81 -3.66
CA TYR A 182 -18.05 -12.98 -3.95
C TYR A 182 -17.41 -14.12 -4.73
N PHE A 183 -16.38 -14.76 -4.16
CA PHE A 183 -16.13 -16.16 -4.53
C PHE A 183 -15.82 -16.94 -3.27
N ASP A 184 -16.88 -17.37 -2.58
CA ASP A 184 -16.75 -18.42 -1.59
C ASP A 184 -16.59 -19.76 -2.32
N ILE A 185 -15.39 -20.34 -2.25
CA ILE A 185 -15.11 -21.67 -2.82
C ILE A 185 -15.90 -22.76 -2.06
N SER A 186 -16.40 -22.45 -0.85
CA SER A 186 -17.25 -23.31 -0.03
C SER A 186 -18.71 -23.34 -0.48
N ALA A 187 -19.15 -22.40 -1.34
CA ALA A 187 -20.53 -22.25 -1.78
C ALA A 187 -20.66 -22.52 -3.31
N PRO A 188 -20.74 -23.80 -3.74
CA PRO A 188 -20.65 -24.19 -5.15
C PRO A 188 -21.76 -23.63 -6.06
N LYS A 189 -22.94 -23.28 -5.52
CA LYS A 189 -24.06 -22.74 -6.32
C LYS A 189 -23.86 -21.27 -6.69
N GLU A 190 -23.35 -20.46 -5.77
CA GLU A 190 -23.00 -19.06 -6.06
C GLU A 190 -21.76 -18.99 -6.95
N PHE A 191 -20.78 -19.86 -6.69
CA PHE A 191 -19.61 -20.06 -7.55
C PHE A 191 -19.99 -20.33 -9.00
N LEU A 192 -20.95 -21.22 -9.27
CA LEU A 192 -21.42 -21.47 -10.64
C LEU A 192 -22.13 -20.26 -11.23
N ARG A 193 -23.00 -19.56 -10.48
CA ARG A 193 -23.67 -18.34 -10.94
C ARG A 193 -22.68 -17.24 -11.31
N ASP A 194 -21.63 -17.07 -10.53
CA ASP A 194 -20.65 -16.01 -10.70
C ASP A 194 -19.60 -16.37 -11.77
N VAL A 195 -19.26 -17.66 -11.91
CA VAL A 195 -18.51 -18.18 -13.08
C VAL A 195 -19.32 -17.99 -14.36
N PHE A 196 -20.62 -18.31 -14.36
CA PHE A 196 -21.51 -18.05 -15.49
C PHE A 196 -21.66 -16.55 -15.78
N SER A 197 -21.74 -15.71 -14.76
CA SER A 197 -21.78 -14.24 -14.91
C SER A 197 -20.48 -13.69 -15.49
N LEU A 198 -19.32 -14.24 -15.10
CA LEU A 198 -18.02 -13.90 -15.68
C LEU A 198 -17.89 -14.38 -17.13
N ILE A 199 -18.39 -15.58 -17.46
CA ILE A 199 -18.45 -16.08 -18.85
C ILE A 199 -19.32 -15.15 -19.71
N ASN A 200 -20.48 -14.74 -19.20
CA ASN A 200 -21.40 -13.84 -19.88
C ASN A 200 -20.84 -12.41 -20.03
N LEU A 201 -20.08 -11.91 -19.05
CA LEU A 201 -19.39 -10.60 -19.14
C LEU A 201 -18.20 -10.60 -20.12
N CYS A 202 -17.61 -11.75 -20.43
CA CYS A 202 -16.41 -11.87 -21.27
C CYS A 202 -16.68 -12.20 -22.75
N GLY A 203 -17.92 -12.49 -23.14
CA GLY A 203 -18.32 -12.54 -24.56
C GLY A 203 -17.52 -13.47 -25.49
N GLY A 204 -16.97 -14.58 -24.98
CA GLY A 204 -16.13 -15.47 -25.80
C GLY A 204 -15.71 -16.81 -25.16
N ALA A 205 -15.42 -17.79 -26.02
CA ALA A 205 -15.23 -19.22 -25.78
C ALA A 205 -13.97 -19.64 -24.95
N PRO A 206 -13.86 -20.93 -24.52
CA PRO A 206 -13.01 -21.42 -23.40
C PRO A 206 -11.48 -21.39 -23.53
N LYS A 207 -10.88 -20.75 -24.55
CA LYS A 207 -9.41 -20.79 -24.73
C LYS A 207 -8.62 -19.87 -23.77
N GLU A 208 -9.30 -18.96 -23.05
CA GLU A 208 -8.69 -18.04 -22.08
C GLU A 208 -8.61 -18.58 -20.63
N PHE A 209 -9.01 -19.83 -20.39
CA PHE A 209 -9.13 -20.42 -19.05
C PHE A 209 -7.82 -20.54 -18.23
N LYS A 210 -6.63 -20.49 -18.86
CA LYS A 210 -5.34 -20.61 -18.14
C LYS A 210 -5.06 -19.47 -17.15
N GLY A 211 -5.61 -18.27 -17.37
CA GLY A 211 -5.45 -17.12 -16.47
C GLY A 211 -6.39 -17.17 -15.26
N PHE A 212 -7.59 -17.75 -15.42
CA PHE A 212 -8.67 -17.68 -14.43
C PHE A 212 -8.42 -18.51 -13.16
N SER A 213 -7.78 -19.68 -13.26
CA SER A 213 -7.45 -20.48 -12.06
C SER A 213 -6.52 -19.73 -11.10
N SER A 214 -5.65 -18.87 -11.63
CA SER A 214 -4.78 -18.01 -10.82
C SER A 214 -5.54 -16.84 -10.19
N CYS A 215 -6.76 -16.52 -10.66
CA CYS A 215 -7.58 -15.42 -10.20
C CYS A 215 -8.34 -15.76 -8.90
N TRP A 216 -8.64 -17.03 -8.65
CA TRP A 216 -9.45 -17.52 -7.52
C TRP A 216 -8.68 -17.62 -6.19
N SER A 217 -7.80 -16.66 -5.92
CA SER A 217 -7.12 -16.61 -4.63
C SER A 217 -7.58 -15.39 -3.87
N ASP A 218 -8.00 -15.63 -2.63
CA ASP A 218 -8.38 -14.57 -1.70
C ASP A 218 -7.20 -13.66 -1.36
N SER A 219 -5.96 -14.11 -1.61
CA SER A 219 -4.81 -13.26 -1.38
C SER A 219 -4.81 -12.07 -2.33
N SER A 220 -4.69 -10.89 -1.72
CA SER A 220 -4.52 -9.66 -2.46
C SER A 220 -3.06 -9.43 -2.91
N GLY A 221 -2.18 -10.41 -2.67
CA GLY A 221 -0.78 -10.44 -3.12
C GLY A 221 -0.56 -11.11 -4.48
N ILE A 222 0.62 -10.89 -5.05
CA ILE A 222 1.04 -11.40 -6.35
C ILE A 222 2.08 -12.51 -6.20
N ARG A 223 1.99 -13.53 -7.04
CA ARG A 223 3.04 -14.57 -7.14
C ARG A 223 4.25 -14.02 -7.88
N VAL A 224 5.44 -14.16 -7.29
CA VAL A 224 6.70 -13.76 -7.95
C VAL A 224 7.41 -14.97 -8.58
N PRO A 225 8.09 -14.79 -9.73
CA PRO A 225 8.80 -15.86 -10.43
C PRO A 225 10.13 -16.19 -9.76
N ARG A 226 10.81 -17.22 -10.25
CA ARG A 226 12.24 -17.45 -9.95
C ARG A 226 13.09 -16.47 -10.75
N GLY A 227 14.30 -16.20 -10.25
CA GLY A 227 15.22 -15.19 -10.76
C GLY A 227 15.02 -13.81 -10.15
N MET A 228 14.13 -13.63 -9.16
CA MET A 228 13.86 -12.32 -8.57
C MET A 228 15.10 -11.72 -7.90
N GLY A 229 16.02 -12.54 -7.40
CA GLY A 229 17.29 -12.11 -6.81
C GLY A 229 18.23 -11.37 -7.78
N SER A 230 17.97 -11.43 -9.09
CA SER A 230 18.75 -10.68 -10.10
C SER A 230 18.51 -9.17 -10.05
N LEU A 231 17.39 -8.70 -9.49
CA LEU A 231 16.98 -7.29 -9.50
C LEU A 231 17.72 -6.48 -8.43
N ARG A 232 19.02 -6.25 -8.63
CA ARG A 232 19.91 -5.65 -7.61
C ARG A 232 19.57 -4.20 -7.23
N GLU A 233 18.92 -3.46 -8.12
CA GLU A 233 18.48 -2.07 -7.89
C GLU A 233 17.11 -1.99 -7.19
N LEU A 234 16.45 -3.11 -6.90
CA LEU A 234 15.08 -3.11 -6.39
C LEU A 234 15.03 -2.62 -4.94
N GLN A 235 14.34 -1.51 -4.72
CA GLN A 235 14.18 -0.85 -3.42
C GLN A 235 12.80 -1.03 -2.81
N ILE A 236 11.77 -1.24 -3.65
CA ILE A 236 10.39 -1.42 -3.20
C ILE A 236 9.80 -2.66 -3.86
N LEU A 237 9.35 -3.62 -3.05
CA LEU A 237 8.60 -4.79 -3.49
C LEU A 237 7.32 -4.90 -2.65
N GLU A 238 6.17 -4.61 -3.26
CA GLU A 238 4.89 -4.65 -2.55
C GLU A 238 4.05 -5.87 -2.89
N LYS A 239 3.57 -6.52 -1.83
CA LYS A 239 2.46 -7.47 -1.75
C LYS A 239 2.76 -8.79 -2.44
N VAL A 240 3.86 -9.43 -2.06
CA VAL A 240 4.22 -10.78 -2.49
C VAL A 240 3.35 -11.80 -1.77
N ASP A 241 2.77 -12.74 -2.52
CA ASP A 241 2.10 -13.91 -1.96
C ASP A 241 3.10 -15.04 -1.70
N ILE A 242 3.42 -15.30 -0.43
CA ILE A 242 4.38 -16.34 0.00
C ILE A 242 3.83 -17.75 -0.27
N GLU A 243 2.53 -17.96 -0.19
CA GLU A 243 1.94 -19.28 -0.38
C GLU A 243 1.97 -19.71 -1.85
N ARG A 244 1.66 -18.80 -2.76
CA ARG A 244 1.67 -19.04 -4.21
C ARG A 244 3.08 -18.97 -4.81
N THR A 245 4.02 -18.35 -4.12
CA THR A 245 5.40 -18.23 -4.55
C THR A 245 6.18 -19.51 -4.24
N SER A 246 7.08 -19.89 -5.15
CA SER A 246 7.92 -21.07 -4.96
C SER A 246 8.96 -20.83 -3.85
N ARG A 247 9.31 -21.86 -3.08
CA ARG A 247 10.33 -21.76 -2.01
C ARG A 247 11.68 -21.22 -2.52
N LYS A 248 12.06 -21.54 -3.76
CA LYS A 248 13.30 -21.03 -4.38
C LYS A 248 13.22 -19.51 -4.58
N ALA A 249 12.15 -19.03 -5.22
CA ALA A 249 11.91 -17.60 -5.40
C ALA A 249 11.83 -16.82 -4.08
N ILE A 250 11.27 -17.42 -3.02
CA ILE A 250 11.25 -16.80 -1.68
C ILE A 250 12.66 -16.63 -1.12
N LYS A 251 13.53 -17.64 -1.25
CA LYS A 251 14.93 -17.56 -0.80
C LYS A 251 15.69 -16.48 -1.57
N GLU A 252 15.47 -16.38 -2.87
CA GLU A 252 16.07 -15.37 -3.75
C GLU A 252 15.68 -13.93 -3.36
N LEU A 253 14.55 -13.72 -2.66
CA LEU A 253 14.22 -12.38 -2.13
C LEU A 253 15.30 -11.85 -1.18
N GLY A 254 16.00 -12.72 -0.46
CA GLY A 254 17.10 -12.34 0.44
C GLY A 254 18.36 -11.86 -0.30
N GLU A 255 18.39 -11.94 -1.64
CA GLU A 255 19.48 -11.44 -2.47
C GLU A 255 19.26 -9.97 -2.90
N LEU A 256 18.11 -9.39 -2.57
CA LEU A 256 17.73 -8.02 -2.89
C LEU A 256 18.32 -7.03 -1.87
N THR A 257 19.64 -6.84 -1.90
CA THR A 257 20.38 -6.09 -0.86
C THR A 257 20.01 -4.61 -0.75
N GLN A 258 19.45 -3.99 -1.80
CA GLN A 258 18.96 -2.61 -1.79
C GLN A 258 17.50 -2.47 -1.33
N LEU A 259 16.82 -3.57 -0.99
CA LEU A 259 15.40 -3.55 -0.68
C LEU A 259 15.12 -2.78 0.62
N ARG A 260 14.36 -1.68 0.50
CA ARG A 260 13.99 -0.81 1.63
C ARG A 260 12.57 -1.05 2.12
N LYS A 261 11.70 -1.55 1.25
CA LYS A 261 10.29 -1.83 1.58
C LYS A 261 9.87 -3.18 1.03
N LEU A 262 9.39 -4.03 1.91
CA LEU A 262 8.85 -5.34 1.58
C LEU A 262 7.46 -5.50 2.19
N VAL A 263 6.48 -5.88 1.37
CA VAL A 263 5.14 -6.23 1.83
C VAL A 263 4.85 -7.66 1.40
N VAL A 264 4.49 -8.52 2.34
CA VAL A 264 4.21 -9.95 2.10
C VAL A 264 2.84 -10.36 2.65
N ARG A 265 2.19 -11.28 1.96
CA ARG A 265 0.95 -11.94 2.36
C ARG A 265 1.15 -13.44 2.32
N GLY A 266 0.66 -14.14 3.32
CA GLY A 266 0.77 -15.60 3.38
C GLY A 266 -0.29 -16.22 4.27
N ARG A 267 -0.35 -17.55 4.26
CA ARG A 267 -0.92 -18.29 5.37
C ARG A 267 0.09 -18.19 6.51
N GLY A 268 -0.35 -17.77 7.68
CA GLY A 268 0.58 -17.56 8.78
C GLY A 268 0.96 -18.83 9.52
N ASP A 269 0.64 -20.02 8.97
CA ASP A 269 1.13 -21.30 9.46
C ASP A 269 2.65 -21.42 9.28
N SER A 270 3.33 -22.00 10.28
CA SER A 270 4.78 -22.21 10.25
C SER A 270 5.15 -23.35 9.29
N ASN A 271 5.11 -23.05 7.99
CA ASN A 271 5.45 -23.99 6.93
C ASN A 271 6.87 -23.76 6.38
N LYS A 272 7.37 -24.68 5.55
CA LYS A 272 8.72 -24.61 4.94
C LYS A 272 8.96 -23.33 4.12
N LYS A 273 7.90 -22.66 3.62
CA LYS A 273 7.99 -21.40 2.87
C LYS A 273 8.10 -20.20 3.81
N CYS A 274 7.37 -20.20 4.92
CA CYS A 274 7.46 -19.18 5.98
C CYS A 274 8.86 -19.13 6.60
N LYS A 275 9.45 -20.29 6.92
CA LYS A 275 10.85 -20.38 7.37
C LYS A 275 11.84 -19.86 6.32
N ALA A 276 11.61 -20.18 5.05
CA ALA A 276 12.43 -19.67 3.95
C ALA A 276 12.30 -18.15 3.79
N PHE A 277 11.11 -17.59 4.04
CA PHE A 277 10.89 -16.15 4.04
C PHE A 277 11.62 -15.45 5.20
N CYS A 278 11.55 -15.98 6.42
CA CYS A 278 12.26 -15.39 7.57
C CYS A 278 13.77 -15.36 7.31
N GLY A 279 14.36 -16.48 6.91
CA GLY A 279 15.79 -16.54 6.56
C GLY A 279 16.17 -15.73 5.31
N ALA A 280 15.22 -15.35 4.46
CA ALA A 280 15.44 -14.40 3.38
C ALA A 280 15.38 -12.95 3.88
N ALA A 281 14.40 -12.63 4.74
CA ALA A 281 14.20 -11.31 5.30
C ALA A 281 15.36 -10.88 6.23
N GLU A 282 15.93 -11.81 6.99
CA GLU A 282 17.11 -11.57 7.85
C GLU A 282 18.35 -11.13 7.04
N LYS A 283 18.46 -11.52 5.77
CA LYS A 283 19.56 -11.11 4.88
C LYS A 283 19.40 -9.69 4.33
N LEU A 284 18.22 -9.08 4.48
CA LEU A 284 17.91 -7.77 3.93
C LEU A 284 18.42 -6.64 4.83
N SER A 285 19.72 -6.39 4.80
CA SER A 285 20.39 -5.38 5.64
C SER A 285 19.87 -3.95 5.44
N SER A 286 19.34 -3.61 4.25
CA SER A 286 18.80 -2.28 3.94
C SER A 286 17.31 -2.11 4.25
N LEU A 287 16.64 -3.12 4.81
CA LEU A 287 15.18 -3.12 4.97
C LEU A 287 14.73 -2.14 6.05
N ARG A 288 13.96 -1.12 5.65
CA ARG A 288 13.41 -0.08 6.54
C ARG A 288 11.93 -0.25 6.83
N SER A 289 11.21 -0.97 5.98
CA SER A 289 9.77 -1.15 6.14
C SER A 289 9.35 -2.56 5.79
N LEU A 290 8.78 -3.25 6.77
CA LEU A 290 8.25 -4.59 6.64
C LEU A 290 6.75 -4.59 6.94
N ASN A 291 5.97 -5.18 6.04
CA ASN A 291 4.54 -5.39 6.23
C ASN A 291 4.22 -6.86 6.01
N VAL A 292 3.95 -7.58 7.10
CA VAL A 292 3.55 -8.98 7.07
C VAL A 292 2.08 -9.05 7.42
N GLY A 293 1.32 -9.82 6.65
CA GLY A 293 -0.07 -10.06 7.03
C GLY A 293 -0.59 -11.38 6.52
N THR A 294 -1.54 -11.95 7.24
CA THR A 294 -2.28 -13.10 6.75
C THR A 294 -3.20 -12.71 5.60
N LYS A 295 -3.64 -13.71 4.84
CA LYS A 295 -4.78 -13.53 3.93
C LYS A 295 -5.95 -13.02 4.77
N GLU A 296 -6.60 -11.96 4.33
CA GLU A 296 -7.79 -11.45 5.01
C GLU A 296 -8.91 -12.46 4.74
N PRO A 297 -9.58 -13.04 5.72
CA PRO A 297 -10.74 -13.86 5.42
C PRO A 297 -12.00 -13.02 5.56
N LEU A 298 -13.05 -13.56 4.94
CA LEU A 298 -14.42 -13.17 5.15
C LEU A 298 -14.88 -13.50 6.59
N GLU A 299 -14.19 -14.35 7.38
CA GLU A 299 -14.68 -14.75 8.71
C GLU A 299 -13.62 -14.91 9.85
N GLU A 300 -12.40 -15.44 9.64
CA GLU A 300 -11.44 -15.68 10.77
C GLU A 300 -9.97 -15.32 10.50
N ALA A 301 -9.44 -14.23 11.08
CA ALA A 301 -8.06 -13.79 10.86
C ALA A 301 -7.05 -14.94 11.09
N GLY A 302 -6.20 -15.24 10.11
CA GLY A 302 -5.18 -16.28 10.27
C GLY A 302 -4.12 -15.89 11.32
N VAL A 303 -3.62 -16.89 12.06
CA VAL A 303 -2.52 -16.75 13.03
C VAL A 303 -1.21 -16.47 12.32
N LEU A 304 -0.42 -15.51 12.81
CA LEU A 304 0.89 -15.08 12.30
C LEU A 304 2.07 -15.88 12.90
N ASP A 305 1.95 -17.20 13.06
CA ASP A 305 3.02 -18.06 13.60
C ASP A 305 4.32 -18.02 12.78
N MET A 306 4.23 -17.62 11.51
CA MET A 306 5.40 -17.41 10.66
C MET A 306 6.43 -16.44 11.28
N LEU A 307 6.01 -15.47 12.10
CA LEU A 307 6.92 -14.50 12.73
C LEU A 307 7.78 -15.09 13.85
N VAL A 308 7.40 -16.26 14.38
CA VAL A 308 8.17 -16.99 15.40
C VAL A 308 9.41 -17.65 14.79
N SER A 309 9.48 -17.75 13.45
CA SER A 309 10.61 -18.37 12.75
C SER A 309 11.80 -17.42 12.51
N PHE A 310 11.73 -16.16 12.96
CA PHE A 310 12.88 -15.26 12.96
C PHE A 310 13.85 -15.65 14.09
N THR A 311 15.12 -15.74 13.72
CA THR A 311 16.26 -16.08 14.58
C THR A 311 17.10 -14.85 14.94
N SER A 312 16.93 -13.73 14.25
CA SER A 312 17.66 -12.49 14.52
C SER A 312 16.79 -11.25 14.27
N PRO A 313 17.01 -10.15 15.02
CA PRO A 313 16.30 -8.90 14.80
C PRO A 313 16.71 -8.23 13.49
N LEU A 314 15.85 -7.34 13.01
CA LEU A 314 16.08 -6.57 11.78
C LEU A 314 16.63 -5.17 12.15
N PRO A 315 17.95 -4.92 12.05
CA PRO A 315 18.60 -3.77 12.71
C PRO A 315 18.21 -2.41 12.12
N CYS A 316 17.96 -2.34 10.81
CA CYS A 316 17.59 -1.10 10.11
C CYS A 316 16.07 -0.88 9.99
N LEU A 317 15.27 -1.71 10.65
CA LEU A 317 13.81 -1.67 10.49
C LEU A 317 13.22 -0.46 11.21
N GLU A 318 12.62 0.46 10.45
CA GLU A 318 11.97 1.67 10.97
C GLU A 318 10.46 1.49 11.13
N ARG A 319 9.84 0.72 10.22
CA ARG A 319 8.39 0.62 10.09
C ARG A 319 7.95 -0.84 10.04
N LEU A 320 7.20 -1.27 11.03
CA LEU A 320 6.62 -2.61 11.08
C LEU A 320 5.10 -2.52 10.98
N LYS A 321 4.51 -3.27 10.05
CA LYS A 321 3.06 -3.44 9.95
C LYS A 321 2.71 -4.91 10.01
N LEU A 322 1.90 -5.29 11.00
CA LEU A 322 1.43 -6.65 11.17
C LEU A 322 -0.09 -6.70 10.99
N LYS A 323 -0.57 -7.68 10.23
CA LYS A 323 -2.00 -7.95 10.08
C LYS A 323 -2.33 -9.43 10.29
N GLY A 324 -3.13 -9.77 11.29
CA GLY A 324 -3.51 -11.16 11.62
C GLY A 324 -3.21 -11.50 13.08
N LEU A 325 -3.76 -12.62 13.57
CA LEU A 325 -3.73 -12.96 14.99
C LEU A 325 -2.29 -13.19 15.48
N LEU A 326 -1.98 -12.63 16.65
CA LEU A 326 -0.71 -12.83 17.35
C LEU A 326 -1.02 -13.25 18.78
N GLN A 327 -0.49 -14.40 19.20
CA GLN A 327 -0.57 -14.81 20.60
C GLN A 327 0.18 -13.83 21.50
N GLN A 328 1.40 -13.46 21.07
CA GLN A 328 2.25 -12.49 21.73
C GLN A 328 3.10 -11.75 20.68
N VAL A 329 3.62 -10.60 21.07
CA VAL A 329 4.60 -9.89 20.24
C VAL A 329 5.91 -10.69 20.22
N PRO A 330 6.47 -11.03 19.04
CA PRO A 330 7.73 -11.76 18.97
C PRO A 330 8.89 -10.99 19.60
N ALA A 331 9.80 -11.69 20.29
CA ALA A 331 10.93 -11.10 21.04
C ALA A 331 11.83 -10.22 20.16
N TRP A 332 12.14 -10.66 18.94
CA TRP A 332 12.96 -9.90 17.99
C TRP A 332 12.40 -8.49 17.69
N VAL A 333 11.09 -8.27 17.84
CA VAL A 333 10.47 -6.95 17.63
C VAL A 333 10.92 -5.99 18.73
N GLY A 334 11.03 -6.45 19.98
CA GLY A 334 11.52 -5.65 21.11
C GLY A 334 13.01 -5.28 20.99
N GLU A 335 13.78 -6.06 20.25
CA GLU A 335 15.20 -5.83 20.00
C GLU A 335 15.46 -4.85 18.83
N CYS A 336 14.44 -4.50 18.04
CA CYS A 336 14.58 -3.59 16.91
C CYS A 336 14.65 -2.12 17.36
N VAL A 337 15.84 -1.67 17.77
CA VAL A 337 16.09 -0.31 18.27
C VAL A 337 15.78 0.82 17.28
N SER A 338 15.76 0.55 15.98
CA SER A 338 15.47 1.54 14.93
C SER A 338 13.97 1.74 14.67
N LEU A 339 13.09 0.94 15.29
CA LEU A 339 11.65 1.02 15.05
C LEU A 339 11.09 2.35 15.54
N VAL A 340 10.48 3.08 14.62
CA VAL A 340 9.81 4.36 14.89
C VAL A 340 8.31 4.31 14.74
N LYS A 341 7.79 3.31 13.99
CA LYS A 341 6.37 3.18 13.76
C LYS A 341 5.95 1.72 13.69
N ILE A 342 4.90 1.41 14.45
CA ILE A 342 4.26 0.10 14.49
C ILE A 342 2.77 0.25 14.19
N ASP A 343 2.30 -0.47 13.18
CA ASP A 343 0.88 -0.63 12.86
C ASP A 343 0.48 -2.10 13.12
N LEU A 344 -0.32 -2.35 14.15
CA LEU A 344 -0.91 -3.66 14.43
C LEU A 344 -2.37 -3.67 13.98
N LYS A 345 -2.77 -4.74 13.30
CA LYS A 345 -4.11 -4.85 12.72
C LYS A 345 -4.68 -6.25 12.91
N CYS A 346 -5.85 -6.40 13.53
CA CYS A 346 -6.48 -7.72 13.79
C CYS A 346 -5.55 -8.71 14.52
N CYS A 347 -4.72 -8.19 15.43
CA CYS A 347 -3.73 -8.99 16.17
C CYS A 347 -4.28 -9.66 17.42
N LYS A 348 -5.36 -9.14 18.01
CA LYS A 348 -5.93 -9.64 19.28
C LYS A 348 -4.90 -9.86 20.39
N LEU A 349 -3.97 -8.91 20.55
CA LEU A 349 -2.97 -8.97 21.62
C LEU A 349 -3.64 -8.76 22.97
N LYS A 350 -3.26 -9.54 23.98
CA LYS A 350 -3.67 -9.31 25.37
C LYS A 350 -2.77 -8.31 26.09
N GLU A 351 -1.52 -8.21 25.67
CA GLU A 351 -0.51 -7.32 26.23
C GLU A 351 0.39 -6.72 25.14
N LEU A 352 0.94 -5.53 25.42
CA LEU A 352 1.90 -4.90 24.53
C LEU A 352 3.34 -5.44 24.71
N GLY A 353 3.63 -6.03 25.87
CA GLY A 353 4.86 -6.76 26.17
C GLY A 353 6.13 -6.05 25.69
N ALA A 354 6.88 -6.71 24.80
CA ALA A 354 8.15 -6.25 24.23
C ALA A 354 8.08 -4.87 23.54
N LEU A 355 6.90 -4.38 23.15
CA LEU A 355 6.75 -3.07 22.52
C LEU A 355 6.96 -1.91 23.50
N ALA A 356 6.65 -2.12 24.78
CA ALA A 356 6.71 -1.08 25.80
C ALA A 356 8.13 -0.55 26.04
N GLN A 357 9.15 -1.36 25.75
CA GLN A 357 10.56 -1.02 25.99
C GLN A 357 11.26 -0.45 24.75
N LEU A 358 10.55 -0.23 23.65
CA LEU A 358 11.16 0.25 22.41
C LEU A 358 11.68 1.69 22.55
N PRO A 359 12.99 1.94 22.37
CA PRO A 359 13.60 3.22 22.73
C PRO A 359 13.29 4.36 21.74
N ASN A 360 12.91 4.03 20.50
CA ASN A 360 12.70 4.99 19.43
C ASN A 360 11.29 4.96 18.82
N LEU A 361 10.35 4.24 19.44
CA LEU A 361 8.98 4.15 18.93
C LEU A 361 8.28 5.51 19.06
N ILE A 362 7.96 6.13 17.93
CA ILE A 362 7.30 7.44 17.87
C ILE A 362 5.79 7.29 17.69
N GLN A 363 5.36 6.27 16.94
CA GLN A 363 3.95 6.06 16.61
C GLN A 363 3.53 4.60 16.79
N LEU A 364 2.51 4.39 17.62
CA LEU A 364 1.85 3.10 17.80
C LEU A 364 0.41 3.20 17.30
N ARG A 365 0.02 2.32 16.38
CA ARG A 365 -1.35 2.21 15.90
C ARG A 365 -1.90 0.82 16.16
N LEU A 366 -2.98 0.74 16.91
CA LEU A 366 -3.73 -0.48 17.16
C LEU A 366 -5.07 -0.36 16.40
N LEU A 367 -5.24 -1.17 15.36
CA LEU A 367 -6.32 -1.03 14.37
C LEU A 367 -7.13 -2.33 14.25
N GLU A 368 -8.43 -2.23 13.99
CA GLU A 368 -9.32 -3.37 13.69
C GLU A 368 -9.09 -4.55 14.64
N ASP A 369 -9.35 -4.35 15.93
CA ASP A 369 -9.27 -5.39 16.97
C ASP A 369 -7.84 -5.93 17.18
N ALA A 370 -6.86 -5.03 17.15
CA ALA A 370 -5.46 -5.34 17.43
C ALA A 370 -5.16 -5.67 18.91
N TYR A 371 -6.01 -5.23 19.84
CA TYR A 371 -5.86 -5.43 21.28
C TYR A 371 -7.18 -5.99 21.83
N ASP A 372 -7.08 -7.06 22.60
CA ASP A 372 -8.21 -7.90 23.06
C ASP A 372 -8.12 -8.12 24.57
N ALA A 373 -8.05 -7.02 25.31
CA ALA A 373 -8.15 -6.98 26.76
C ALA A 373 -8.98 -5.75 27.18
N GLU A 374 -9.61 -5.84 28.35
CA GLU A 374 -10.51 -4.78 28.85
C GLU A 374 -9.79 -3.47 29.19
N LYS A 375 -8.52 -3.55 29.58
CA LYS A 375 -7.76 -2.41 30.06
C LYS A 375 -6.40 -2.34 29.38
N LEU A 376 -6.11 -1.20 28.76
CA LEU A 376 -4.82 -0.89 28.18
C LEU A 376 -4.04 0.03 29.12
N VAL A 377 -3.04 -0.53 29.80
CA VAL A 377 -2.21 0.20 30.76
C VAL A 377 -0.85 0.56 30.15
N PHE A 378 -0.52 1.85 30.20
CA PHE A 378 0.81 2.36 29.93
C PHE A 378 1.56 2.49 31.25
N CYS A 379 2.35 1.47 31.57
CA CYS A 379 3.08 1.40 32.85
C CYS A 379 4.16 2.47 32.95
N ARG A 380 4.65 2.69 34.17
CA ARG A 380 5.82 3.54 34.45
C ARG A 380 7.00 3.21 33.52
N ASP A 381 7.67 4.24 33.01
CA ASP A 381 8.85 4.19 32.12
C ASP A 381 8.62 3.49 30.76
N ALA A 382 7.37 3.11 30.43
CA ALA A 382 7.03 2.56 29.13
C ALA A 382 7.02 3.64 28.02
N PHE A 383 7.40 3.23 26.81
CA PHE A 383 7.28 4.00 25.58
C PHE A 383 7.96 5.38 25.63
N PRO A 384 9.29 5.45 25.87
CA PRO A 384 10.00 6.69 26.22
C PRO A 384 9.92 7.79 25.15
N LYS A 385 9.80 7.44 23.86
CA LYS A 385 9.72 8.39 22.73
C LYS A 385 8.38 8.40 22.01
N LEU A 386 7.35 7.75 22.56
CA LEU A 386 6.05 7.67 21.91
C LEU A 386 5.39 9.05 21.90
N ARG A 387 4.96 9.48 20.71
CA ARG A 387 4.32 10.79 20.46
C ARG A 387 2.88 10.65 20.01
N ILE A 388 2.55 9.57 19.28
CA ILE A 388 1.24 9.37 18.69
C ILE A 388 0.73 7.97 19.01
N LEU A 389 -0.38 7.91 19.74
CA LEU A 389 -1.18 6.71 19.92
C LEU A 389 -2.44 6.80 19.06
N SER A 390 -2.69 5.79 18.22
CA SER A 390 -3.94 5.68 17.48
C SER A 390 -4.63 4.35 17.78
N LEU A 391 -5.87 4.42 18.26
CA LEU A 391 -6.76 3.30 18.54
C LEU A 391 -7.93 3.41 17.57
N HIS A 392 -8.15 2.39 16.72
CA HIS A 392 -9.29 2.38 15.80
C HIS A 392 -9.92 1.00 15.82
N TYR A 393 -11.07 0.89 16.47
CA TYR A 393 -11.77 -0.37 16.67
C TYR A 393 -13.15 -0.32 16.03
N TYR A 394 -13.85 -1.43 15.94
CA TYR A 394 -15.28 -1.40 15.61
C TYR A 394 -16.07 -2.26 16.60
N ASN A 395 -15.41 -3.29 17.16
CA ASN A 395 -15.96 -4.12 18.22
C ASN A 395 -14.81 -4.71 19.05
N CYS A 396 -14.40 -4.02 20.11
CA CYS A 396 -13.28 -4.45 20.96
C CYS A 396 -13.68 -4.62 22.42
N ALA A 397 -12.98 -5.51 23.11
CA ALA A 397 -13.12 -5.71 24.56
C ALA A 397 -12.62 -4.51 25.38
N LEU A 398 -11.81 -3.62 24.79
CA LEU A 398 -11.19 -2.48 25.47
C LEU A 398 -12.25 -1.50 26.02
N ARG A 399 -12.26 -1.35 27.34
CA ARG A 399 -13.13 -0.43 28.10
C ARG A 399 -12.38 0.71 28.77
N GLU A 400 -11.07 0.57 28.99
CA GLU A 400 -10.26 1.55 29.71
C GLU A 400 -8.89 1.75 29.08
N VAL A 401 -8.43 3.00 29.01
CA VAL A 401 -7.03 3.34 28.72
C VAL A 401 -6.46 4.09 29.92
N THR A 402 -5.34 3.63 30.47
CA THR A 402 -4.73 4.21 31.68
C THR A 402 -3.28 4.59 31.41
N PHE A 403 -2.90 5.80 31.82
CA PHE A 403 -1.52 6.27 31.79
C PHE A 403 -0.99 6.43 33.22
N GLU A 404 -0.06 5.56 33.62
CA GLU A 404 0.59 5.65 34.93
C GLU A 404 1.59 6.81 34.99
N GLN A 405 2.01 7.17 36.20
CA GLN A 405 2.99 8.22 36.42
C GLN A 405 4.30 7.93 35.66
N SER A 406 4.87 8.96 35.04
CA SER A 406 6.13 8.90 34.27
C SER A 406 6.09 7.99 33.03
N THR A 407 4.91 7.60 32.55
CA THR A 407 4.79 6.89 31.27
C THR A 407 4.84 7.84 30.08
N SER A 408 5.35 7.38 28.93
CA SER A 408 5.24 8.06 27.63
C SER A 408 5.45 9.59 27.67
N PRO A 409 6.59 10.10 28.19
CA PRO A 409 6.78 11.52 28.50
C PRO A 409 6.75 12.44 27.26
N ASN A 410 6.80 11.87 26.06
CA ASN A 410 6.75 12.59 24.79
C ASN A 410 5.39 12.50 24.08
N MET A 411 4.35 11.95 24.73
CA MET A 411 3.03 11.82 24.11
C MET A 411 2.48 13.20 23.71
N GLU A 412 2.10 13.36 22.44
CA GLU A 412 1.55 14.60 21.88
C GLU A 412 0.09 14.44 21.47
N THR A 413 -0.26 13.29 20.87
CA THR A 413 -1.58 13.05 20.27
C THR A 413 -2.11 11.67 20.66
N ILE A 414 -3.34 11.66 21.17
CA ILE A 414 -4.14 10.45 21.39
C ILE A 414 -5.34 10.50 20.43
N ASP A 415 -5.41 9.55 19.49
CA ASP A 415 -6.48 9.43 18.48
C ASP A 415 -7.24 8.12 18.71
N ILE A 416 -8.50 8.20 19.15
CA ILE A 416 -9.35 7.06 19.44
C ILE A 416 -10.59 7.12 18.56
N LYS A 417 -10.84 6.07 17.77
CA LYS A 417 -11.97 6.00 16.86
C LYS A 417 -12.77 4.73 17.08
N TYR A 418 -14.09 4.89 17.15
CA TYR A 418 -15.08 3.81 17.18
C TYR A 418 -14.77 2.78 18.29
N CYS A 419 -14.47 3.28 19.49
CA CYS A 419 -14.07 2.47 20.64
C CYS A 419 -14.98 2.79 21.84
N ASP A 420 -15.53 1.75 22.46
CA ASP A 420 -16.45 1.87 23.59
C ASP A 420 -15.73 1.83 24.94
N LEU A 421 -15.19 2.97 25.35
CA LEU A 421 -14.46 3.18 26.59
C LEU A 421 -15.40 3.46 27.77
N ALA A 422 -16.13 2.41 28.20
CA ALA A 422 -17.05 2.47 29.34
C ALA A 422 -16.39 2.91 30.67
N SER A 423 -15.10 2.64 30.85
CA SER A 423 -14.34 3.00 32.05
C SER A 423 -13.52 4.28 31.90
N GLY A 424 -13.52 4.88 30.71
CA GLY A 424 -12.87 6.16 30.40
C GLY A 424 -11.40 6.07 29.99
N ILE A 425 -10.80 7.25 29.82
CA ILE A 425 -9.37 7.46 29.62
C ILE A 425 -8.86 8.15 30.89
N ASN A 426 -7.90 7.55 31.56
CA ASN A 426 -7.47 7.97 32.89
C ASN A 426 -5.98 8.32 32.90
N GLY A 427 -5.61 9.38 33.63
CA GLY A 427 -4.22 9.75 33.87
C GLY A 427 -3.59 10.57 32.74
N ILE A 428 -4.38 11.31 31.96
CA ILE A 428 -3.82 12.17 30.92
C ILE A 428 -2.95 13.30 31.51
N GLU A 429 -3.21 13.67 32.77
CA GLU A 429 -2.38 14.58 33.58
C GLU A 429 -0.92 14.13 33.75
N ASN A 430 -0.65 12.82 33.60
CA ASN A 430 0.70 12.27 33.67
C ASN A 430 1.52 12.47 32.37
N LEU A 431 0.95 13.07 31.32
CA LEU A 431 1.55 13.20 30.00
C LEU A 431 2.01 14.64 29.70
N PRO A 432 3.22 15.04 30.10
CA PRO A 432 3.63 16.45 30.16
C PRO A 432 3.71 17.19 28.82
N LYS A 433 3.62 16.50 27.68
CA LYS A 433 3.66 17.07 26.33
C LYS A 433 2.37 16.89 25.54
N LEU A 434 1.30 16.41 26.18
CA LEU A 434 0.03 16.16 25.51
C LEU A 434 -0.54 17.47 24.95
N LYS A 435 -0.93 17.44 23.67
CA LYS A 435 -1.49 18.59 22.94
C LYS A 435 -2.92 18.33 22.50
N GLU A 436 -3.22 17.11 22.06
CA GLU A 436 -4.49 16.79 21.41
C GLU A 436 -5.00 15.42 21.84
N VAL A 437 -6.29 15.35 22.19
CA VAL A 437 -7.03 14.10 22.35
C VAL A 437 -8.23 14.16 21.42
N TYR A 438 -8.22 13.30 20.40
CA TYR A 438 -9.27 13.18 19.41
C TYR A 438 -10.03 11.87 19.65
N ILE A 439 -11.34 11.95 19.86
CA ILE A 439 -12.23 10.82 20.08
C ILE A 439 -13.37 10.93 19.07
N GLN A 440 -13.56 9.92 18.22
CA GLN A 440 -14.59 9.91 17.18
C GLN A 440 -15.32 8.57 17.14
N GLY A 441 -16.62 8.59 17.44
CA GLY A 441 -17.47 7.41 17.44
C GLY A 441 -17.17 6.44 18.60
N GLY A 442 -18.20 5.73 19.04
CA GLY A 442 -18.17 4.84 20.22
C GLY A 442 -18.65 5.54 21.51
N ILE A 443 -18.78 4.78 22.59
CA ILE A 443 -19.29 5.23 23.88
C ILE A 443 -18.12 5.65 24.80
N LEU A 444 -18.19 6.87 25.35
CA LEU A 444 -17.27 7.36 26.38
C LEU A 444 -18.05 7.79 27.63
N ALA A 445 -18.17 6.92 28.63
CA ALA A 445 -19.02 7.19 29.79
C ALA A 445 -18.48 8.30 30.72
N LYS A 446 -17.15 8.34 30.95
CA LYS A 446 -16.49 9.31 31.85
C LYS A 446 -15.99 10.56 31.13
N GLN A 447 -16.81 11.10 30.23
CA GLN A 447 -16.43 12.27 29.43
C GLN A 447 -16.14 13.51 30.31
N ASP A 448 -16.93 13.74 31.35
CA ASP A 448 -16.77 14.91 32.21
C ASP A 448 -15.49 14.85 33.04
N MET A 449 -15.11 13.66 33.51
CA MET A 449 -13.83 13.44 34.19
C MET A 449 -12.65 13.71 33.27
N LEU A 450 -12.72 13.27 32.02
CA LEU A 450 -11.67 13.54 31.02
C LEU A 450 -11.55 15.04 30.73
N LYS A 451 -12.67 15.77 30.63
CA LYS A 451 -12.68 17.23 30.48
C LYS A 451 -12.06 17.92 31.68
N GLU A 452 -12.34 17.44 32.88
CA GLU A 452 -11.76 17.97 34.11
C GLU A 452 -10.25 17.74 34.19
N GLU A 453 -9.77 16.52 33.91
CA GLU A 453 -8.34 16.21 33.81
C GLU A 453 -7.64 17.10 32.78
N ALA A 454 -8.24 17.28 31.60
CA ALA A 454 -7.70 18.17 30.56
C ALA A 454 -7.70 19.64 30.98
N GLY A 455 -8.70 20.08 31.76
CA GLY A 455 -8.75 21.43 32.31
C GLY A 455 -7.64 21.70 33.33
N ARG A 456 -7.29 20.71 34.16
CA ARG A 456 -6.19 20.78 35.12
C ARG A 456 -4.81 20.56 34.50
N HIS A 457 -4.75 20.00 33.29
CA HIS A 457 -3.51 19.68 32.60
C HIS A 457 -2.72 20.93 32.22
N ARG A 458 -1.41 20.96 32.54
CA ARG A 458 -0.51 22.12 32.34
C ARG A 458 -0.51 22.70 30.91
N ASN A 459 -0.68 21.85 29.89
CA ASN A 459 -0.69 22.26 28.48
C ASN A 459 -2.08 22.53 27.88
N HIS A 460 -3.16 22.39 28.67
CA HIS A 460 -4.54 22.54 28.18
C HIS A 460 -4.80 21.82 26.84
N PRO A 461 -4.68 20.48 26.79
CA PRO A 461 -4.79 19.73 25.55
C PRO A 461 -6.17 19.93 24.92
N VAL A 462 -6.18 20.08 23.59
CA VAL A 462 -7.41 20.23 22.82
C VAL A 462 -8.17 18.90 22.84
N LEU A 463 -9.37 18.91 23.41
CA LEU A 463 -10.30 17.78 23.39
C LEU A 463 -11.28 17.93 22.22
N GLN A 464 -11.23 17.01 21.26
CA GLN A 464 -12.23 16.91 20.19
C GLN A 464 -12.99 15.60 20.33
N ILE A 465 -14.25 15.68 20.77
CA ILE A 465 -15.12 14.52 20.97
C ILE A 465 -16.27 14.62 19.98
N GLN A 466 -16.27 13.72 18.99
CA GLN A 466 -17.31 13.58 17.97
C GLN A 466 -18.07 12.28 18.23
N GLY A 467 -19.40 12.38 18.42
CA GLY A 467 -20.27 11.24 18.67
C GLY A 467 -20.43 10.31 17.47
#